data_AF-A0A0G1FTP4-F1
#
_entry.id   AF-A0A0G1FTP4-F1
#
_cell.length_a   1.000
_cell.length_b   1.000
_cell.length_c   1.000
_cell.angle_alpha   90.00
_cell.angle_beta   90.00
_cell.angle_gamma   90.00
#
_symmetry.space_group_name_H-M   'P 1'
#
loop_
_entity.id
_entity.type
_entity.pdbx_description
1 polymer ?
#
loop_
_entity_poly.entity_id
_entity_poly.type
_entity_poly.pdbx_seq_one_letter_code
_entity_poly.pdbx_strand_id
1 'polypeptide(L)'
;MRNKMLKELILHITLDVTSGKEKKKPYRDIAVLETQSLSTFAKAIVEAFGFGFDHCYGFYDNLNDMFRSKELYELFTDLKEDPTPGALGVEHVKISKAFSIVGKTMRFLFDYGDGWQFTVVLCDIKPAQDKTKYPKVIGRFGDAPEQYPEIKDDDEEFYFDDCAICQGMRQAEKEGKTLSLEELKSLFEKQNKQN
;
A
#
# COMPACT_ATOMS: atom_id res chain seq x y z
N MET A 1 31.44 30.63 -1.59
CA MET A 1 30.41 29.61 -1.28
C MET A 1 30.55 28.50 -2.32
N ARG A 2 30.79 27.24 -1.93
CA ARG A 2 30.85 26.14 -2.92
C ARG A 2 29.43 25.89 -3.40
N ASN A 3 29.21 26.00 -4.71
CA ASN A 3 27.94 25.62 -5.32
C ASN A 3 27.82 24.10 -5.16
N LYS A 4 27.01 23.63 -4.20
CA LYS A 4 26.83 22.20 -3.99
C LYS A 4 26.01 21.67 -5.17
N MET A 5 26.63 20.86 -6.02
CA MET A 5 25.91 20.15 -7.07
C MET A 5 24.80 19.30 -6.44
N LEU A 6 23.58 19.47 -6.95
CA LEU A 6 22.45 18.64 -6.57
C LEU A 6 22.70 17.20 -7.00
N LYS A 7 22.20 16.27 -6.20
CA LYS A 7 22.25 14.84 -6.48
C LYS A 7 20.87 14.30 -6.86
N GLU A 8 20.86 13.33 -7.75
CA GLU A 8 19.72 12.44 -7.97
C GLU A 8 19.96 11.12 -7.25
N LEU A 9 18.89 10.57 -6.70
CA LEU A 9 18.81 9.24 -6.12
C LEU A 9 18.13 8.34 -7.15
N ILE A 10 18.73 7.18 -7.42
CA ILE A 10 18.17 6.16 -8.29
C ILE A 10 17.59 5.07 -7.42
N LEU A 11 16.26 4.93 -7.43
CA LEU A 11 15.55 3.96 -6.61
C LEU A 11 14.93 2.89 -7.49
N HIS A 12 15.09 1.63 -7.09
CA HIS A 12 14.43 0.48 -7.66
C HIS A 12 13.22 0.11 -6.80
N ILE A 13 12.04 0.05 -7.41
CA ILE A 13 10.78 -0.20 -6.73
C ILE A 13 10.16 -1.47 -7.29
N THR A 14 10.02 -2.49 -6.45
CA THR A 14 9.34 -3.74 -6.80
C THR A 14 7.96 -3.75 -6.17
N LEU A 15 6.92 -4.05 -6.94
CA LEU A 15 5.58 -4.29 -6.41
C LEU A 15 5.48 -5.71 -5.86
N ASP A 16 5.23 -5.83 -4.56
CA ASP A 16 5.12 -7.09 -3.83
C ASP A 16 3.69 -7.65 -3.91
N VAL A 17 3.22 -8.00 -5.11
CA VAL A 17 1.94 -8.68 -5.29
C VAL A 17 1.98 -10.11 -4.75
N THR A 18 0.95 -10.48 -3.99
CA THR A 18 0.75 -11.82 -3.40
C THR A 18 0.04 -12.80 -4.34
N SER A 19 -0.63 -12.32 -5.39
CA SER A 19 -1.68 -13.10 -6.09
C SER A 19 -1.34 -13.52 -7.53
N GLY A 20 -0.12 -13.25 -8.02
CA GLY A 20 0.26 -13.53 -9.41
C GLY A 20 0.96 -14.87 -9.61
N LYS A 21 0.54 -15.64 -10.62
CA LYS A 21 1.31 -16.81 -11.16
C LYS A 21 2.63 -16.40 -11.84
N GLU A 22 3.02 -15.14 -11.78
CA GLU A 22 4.19 -14.61 -12.47
C GLU A 22 5.49 -14.94 -11.75
N LYS A 23 6.48 -15.44 -12.50
CA LYS A 23 7.80 -15.79 -11.98
C LYS A 23 8.64 -14.59 -11.54
N LYS A 24 8.28 -13.37 -11.97
CA LYS A 24 8.99 -12.13 -11.68
C LYS A 24 8.00 -11.03 -11.36
N LYS A 25 8.31 -10.24 -10.33
CA LYS A 25 7.47 -9.11 -9.89
C LYS A 25 7.69 -7.89 -10.80
N PRO A 26 6.63 -7.12 -11.12
CA PRO A 26 6.80 -5.88 -11.87
C PRO A 26 7.59 -4.85 -11.04
N TYR A 27 8.42 -4.06 -11.73
CA TYR A 27 9.26 -3.05 -11.09
C TYR A 27 9.38 -1.76 -11.90
N ARG A 28 9.75 -0.69 -11.22
CA ARG A 28 10.08 0.63 -11.79
C ARG A 28 11.38 1.12 -11.21
N ASP A 29 12.22 1.71 -12.06
CA ASP A 29 13.38 2.48 -11.62
C ASP A 29 13.03 3.97 -11.74
N ILE A 30 13.14 4.70 -10.63
CA ILE A 30 12.76 6.12 -10.56
C ILE A 30 13.97 6.94 -10.09
N ALA A 31 14.30 7.97 -10.85
CA ALA A 31 15.25 8.99 -10.42
C ALA A 31 14.51 10.15 -9.73
N VAL A 32 15.03 10.59 -8.58
CA VAL A 32 14.44 11.64 -7.74
C VAL A 32 15.52 12.61 -7.27
N LEU A 33 15.25 13.91 -7.19
CA LEU A 33 16.22 14.86 -6.64
C LEU A 33 16.34 14.71 -5.12
N GLU A 34 17.56 14.83 -4.58
CA GLU A 34 17.85 14.72 -3.15
C GLU A 34 17.04 15.69 -2.26
N THR A 35 16.51 16.76 -2.86
CA THR A 35 15.74 17.80 -2.20
C THR A 35 14.23 17.59 -2.22
N GLN A 36 13.71 16.65 -3.03
CA GLN A 36 12.29 16.36 -3.10
C GLN A 36 11.81 15.63 -1.84
N SER A 37 10.53 15.83 -1.50
CA SER A 37 9.92 15.20 -0.33
C SER A 37 9.59 13.74 -0.57
N LEU A 38 9.41 12.99 0.52
CA LEU A 38 8.87 11.63 0.47
C LEU A 38 7.46 11.61 -0.13
N SER A 39 6.62 12.62 0.12
CA SER A 39 5.31 12.74 -0.53
C SER A 39 5.41 12.85 -2.06
N THR A 40 6.35 13.67 -2.56
CA THR A 40 6.62 13.78 -4.01
C THR A 40 7.06 12.44 -4.59
N PHE A 41 7.86 11.69 -3.84
CA PHE A 41 8.33 10.37 -4.26
C PHE A 41 7.22 9.31 -4.20
N ALA A 42 6.40 9.29 -3.15
CA ALA A 42 5.25 8.38 -3.00
C ALA A 42 4.29 8.51 -4.19
N LYS A 43 3.93 9.75 -4.54
CA LYS A 43 3.11 10.03 -5.73
C LYS A 43 3.74 9.45 -7.00
N ALA A 44 5.04 9.65 -7.19
CA ALA A 44 5.75 9.13 -8.36
C ALA A 44 5.82 7.60 -8.40
N ILE A 45 5.88 6.91 -7.26
CA ILE A 45 5.76 5.45 -7.21
C ILE A 45 4.38 5.03 -7.72
N VAL A 46 3.33 5.53 -7.09
CA VAL A 46 1.94 5.14 -7.37
C VAL A 46 1.59 5.40 -8.84
N GLU A 47 1.90 6.60 -9.36
CA GLU A 47 1.68 6.94 -10.77
C GLU A 47 2.52 6.07 -11.73
N ALA A 48 3.73 5.66 -11.35
CA ALA A 48 4.58 4.80 -12.21
C ALA A 48 4.03 3.38 -12.36
N PHE A 49 3.21 2.91 -11.43
CA PHE A 49 2.46 1.66 -11.53
C PHE A 49 1.05 1.84 -12.11
N GLY A 50 0.67 3.06 -12.50
CA GLY A 50 -0.63 3.35 -13.13
C GLY A 50 -1.79 3.46 -12.14
N PHE A 51 -1.50 3.58 -10.85
CA PHE A 51 -2.49 3.71 -9.79
C PHE A 51 -2.89 5.18 -9.58
N GLY A 52 -4.09 5.40 -9.08
CA GLY A 52 -4.55 6.65 -8.50
C GLY A 52 -3.87 6.93 -7.15
N PHE A 53 -3.53 8.19 -6.90
CA PHE A 53 -2.89 8.64 -5.66
C PHE A 53 -3.90 9.35 -4.76
N ASP A 54 -4.83 8.57 -4.21
CA ASP A 54 -6.04 8.99 -3.49
C ASP A 54 -6.15 8.43 -2.07
N HIS A 55 -5.23 7.55 -1.67
CA HIS A 55 -5.20 6.93 -0.34
C HIS A 55 -3.96 7.29 0.48
N CYS A 56 -4.02 6.89 1.76
CA CYS A 56 -2.94 7.11 2.73
C CYS A 56 -1.77 6.13 2.52
N TYR A 57 -0.59 6.52 2.99
CA TYR A 57 0.63 5.77 2.75
C TYR A 57 1.73 6.07 3.77
N GLY A 58 2.71 5.17 3.80
CA GLY A 58 3.89 5.29 4.66
C GLY A 58 5.11 4.52 4.15
N PHE A 59 6.28 4.85 4.71
CA PHE A 59 7.56 4.19 4.47
C PHE A 59 8.09 3.58 5.77
N TYR A 60 8.59 2.35 5.71
CA TYR A 60 8.94 1.53 6.89
C TYR A 60 10.29 0.82 6.67
N ASP A 61 11.21 0.89 7.64
CA ASP A 61 12.54 0.26 7.51
C ASP A 61 12.56 -1.24 7.82
N ASN A 62 11.46 -1.80 8.35
CA ASN A 62 11.32 -3.23 8.60
C ASN A 62 10.42 -3.90 7.55
N LEU A 63 11.05 -4.65 6.65
CA LEU A 63 10.37 -5.33 5.54
C LEU A 63 9.51 -6.54 5.96
N ASN A 64 9.78 -7.11 7.13
CA ASN A 64 9.08 -8.30 7.62
C ASN A 64 7.90 -7.94 8.52
N ASP A 65 8.06 -6.90 9.33
CA ASP A 65 7.05 -6.44 10.28
C ASP A 65 7.11 -4.91 10.39
N MET A 66 6.25 -4.23 9.64
CA MET A 66 6.22 -2.77 9.56
C MET A 66 5.95 -2.12 10.92
N PHE A 67 5.20 -2.78 11.81
CA PHE A 67 4.88 -2.29 13.16
C PHE A 67 6.11 -2.27 14.08
N ARG A 68 7.18 -2.97 13.70
CA ARG A 68 8.47 -2.97 14.41
C ARG A 68 9.52 -2.10 13.73
N SER A 69 9.10 -1.20 12.84
CA SER A 69 10.01 -0.25 12.20
C SER A 69 10.59 0.72 13.23
N LYS A 70 11.89 0.97 13.13
CA LYS A 70 12.58 1.98 13.97
C LYS A 70 12.62 3.33 13.27
N GLU A 71 12.60 3.29 11.94
CA GLU A 71 12.51 4.46 11.09
C GLU A 71 11.28 4.31 10.20
N LEU A 72 10.33 5.23 10.38
CA LEU A 72 9.06 5.22 9.69
C LEU A 72 8.59 6.63 9.38
N TYR A 73 7.90 6.76 8.25
CA TYR A 73 7.37 8.02 7.74
C TYR A 73 5.93 7.82 7.29
N GLU A 74 4.98 8.62 7.78
CA GLU A 74 3.56 8.39 7.55
C GLU A 74 2.84 9.70 7.23
N LEU A 75 1.91 9.65 6.26
CA LEU A 75 1.02 10.78 5.97
C LEU A 75 0.20 11.20 7.20
N PHE A 76 -0.21 10.23 8.03
CA PHE A 76 -0.94 10.48 9.28
C PHE A 76 -0.20 11.37 10.27
N THR A 77 1.14 11.41 10.22
CA THR A 77 1.92 12.36 11.04
C THR A 77 1.73 13.80 10.57
N ASP A 78 1.67 14.03 9.25
CA ASP A 78 1.41 15.36 8.69
C ASP A 78 -0.04 15.80 8.94
N LEU A 79 -1.01 14.88 8.81
CA LEU A 79 -2.43 15.12 9.05
C LEU A 79 -2.82 15.22 10.53
N LYS A 80 -1.96 14.71 11.43
CA LYS A 80 -2.22 14.56 12.87
C LYS A 80 -3.41 13.64 13.18
N GLU A 81 -3.52 12.57 12.40
CA GLU A 81 -4.58 11.56 12.50
C GLU A 81 -3.99 10.25 13.07
N ASP A 82 -4.04 10.11 14.39
CA ASP A 82 -3.54 8.91 15.13
C ASP A 82 -2.22 8.31 14.58
N PRO A 83 -1.14 9.12 14.48
CA PRO A 83 0.10 8.66 13.89
C PRO A 83 0.78 7.61 14.76
N THR A 84 1.53 6.70 14.13
CA THR A 84 2.36 5.75 14.87
C THR A 84 3.36 6.52 15.75
N PRO A 85 3.52 6.19 17.05
CA PRO A 85 4.45 6.89 17.92
C PRO A 85 5.88 6.91 17.36
N GLY A 86 6.44 8.12 17.18
CA GLY A 86 7.79 8.30 16.63
C GLY A 86 7.87 8.36 15.11
N ALA A 87 6.76 8.18 14.39
CA ALA A 87 6.71 8.43 12.96
C ALA A 87 7.00 9.89 12.62
N LEU A 88 7.66 10.09 11.49
CA LEU A 88 7.89 11.41 10.90
C LEU A 88 6.92 11.65 9.73
N GLY A 89 6.67 12.91 9.41
CA GLY A 89 5.89 13.28 8.23
C GLY A 89 6.59 12.94 6.90
N VAL A 90 5.82 12.93 5.82
CA VAL A 90 6.27 12.69 4.45
C VAL A 90 6.31 13.98 3.60
N GLU A 91 5.54 15.01 3.96
CA GLU A 91 5.40 16.24 3.16
C GLU A 91 6.70 17.06 3.09
N HIS A 92 7.43 17.15 4.20
CA HIS A 92 8.63 18.00 4.31
C HIS A 92 9.94 17.21 4.47
N VAL A 93 9.86 15.92 4.77
CA VAL A 93 11.06 15.08 4.86
C VAL A 93 11.61 14.84 3.46
N LYS A 94 12.85 15.27 3.26
CA LYS A 94 13.58 15.04 2.01
C LYS A 94 13.89 13.56 1.82
N ILE A 95 13.79 13.08 0.59
CA ILE A 95 14.13 11.71 0.24
C ILE A 95 15.58 11.35 0.62
N SER A 96 16.52 12.31 0.56
CA SER A 96 17.91 12.10 0.98
C SER A 96 18.10 11.86 2.49
N LYS A 97 17.11 12.22 3.32
CA LYS A 97 17.13 11.88 4.75
C LYS A 97 16.72 10.43 4.95
N ALA A 98 15.63 10.01 4.29
CA ALA A 98 15.12 8.64 4.38
C ALA A 98 16.00 7.64 3.65
N PHE A 99 16.54 7.98 2.48
CA PHE A 99 17.41 7.15 1.64
C PHE A 99 18.80 7.78 1.53
N SER A 100 19.57 7.67 2.60
CA SER A 100 20.87 8.36 2.74
C SER A 100 22.08 7.54 2.27
N ILE A 101 21.93 6.22 2.15
CA ILE A 101 23.03 5.27 1.85
C ILE A 101 22.55 4.29 0.77
N VAL A 102 23.40 4.05 -0.23
CA VAL A 102 23.14 3.05 -1.28
C VAL A 102 22.95 1.67 -0.63
N GLY A 103 21.95 0.93 -1.10
CA GLY A 103 21.49 -0.33 -0.52
C GLY A 103 20.44 -0.17 0.57
N LYS A 104 20.16 1.06 1.05
CA LYS A 104 19.06 1.30 1.98
C LYS A 104 17.75 0.87 1.33
N THR A 105 17.02 0.03 2.06
CA THR A 105 15.77 -0.57 1.60
C THR A 105 14.67 -0.23 2.59
N MET A 106 13.50 0.14 2.08
CA MET A 106 12.30 0.41 2.88
C MET A 106 11.07 -0.21 2.19
N ARG A 107 10.08 -0.57 2.98
CA ARG A 107 8.74 -0.92 2.50
C ARG A 107 7.96 0.38 2.33
N PHE A 108 7.41 0.59 1.13
CA PHE A 108 6.38 1.59 0.90
C PHE A 108 5.02 0.88 0.91
N LEU A 109 4.14 1.30 1.81
CA LEU A 109 2.76 0.82 1.91
C LEU A 109 1.85 1.94 1.41
N PHE A 110 1.05 1.64 0.40
CA PHE A 110 0.03 2.53 -0.14
C PHE A 110 -1.34 1.89 0.01
N ASP A 111 -2.34 2.69 0.37
CA ASP A 111 -3.68 2.24 0.74
C ASP A 111 -3.64 1.26 1.91
N TYR A 112 -3.96 1.76 3.11
CA TYR A 112 -3.97 0.92 4.31
C TYR A 112 -5.14 -0.07 4.36
N GLY A 113 -6.16 0.10 3.51
CA GLY A 113 -7.26 -0.86 3.36
C GLY A 113 -6.82 -2.06 2.52
N ASP A 114 -6.36 -1.81 1.30
CA ASP A 114 -6.00 -2.86 0.34
C ASP A 114 -4.55 -3.34 0.45
N GLY A 115 -3.70 -2.56 1.10
CA GLY A 115 -2.36 -2.97 1.52
C GLY A 115 -1.38 -3.14 0.36
N TRP A 116 -1.36 -2.21 -0.61
CA TRP A 116 -0.41 -2.24 -1.71
C TRP A 116 1.02 -2.04 -1.19
N GLN A 117 1.84 -3.07 -1.33
CA GLN A 117 3.20 -3.11 -0.79
C GLN A 117 4.25 -3.05 -1.88
N PHE A 118 5.23 -2.18 -1.68
CA PHE A 118 6.37 -2.01 -2.57
C PHE A 118 7.68 -2.09 -1.81
N THR A 119 8.63 -2.86 -2.31
CA THR A 119 10.01 -2.84 -1.82
C THR A 119 10.79 -1.77 -2.57
N VAL A 120 11.31 -0.78 -1.86
CA VAL A 120 12.07 0.35 -2.41
C VAL A 120 13.54 0.24 -2.00
N VAL A 121 14.44 0.17 -2.97
CA VAL A 121 15.89 0.08 -2.75
C VAL A 121 16.57 1.31 -3.35
N LEU A 122 17.40 2.01 -2.59
CA LEU A 122 18.29 3.03 -3.14
C LEU A 122 19.48 2.36 -3.84
N CYS A 123 19.54 2.41 -5.16
CA CYS A 123 20.57 1.73 -5.95
C CYS A 123 21.79 2.60 -6.25
N ASP A 124 21.61 3.91 -6.41
CA ASP A 124 22.70 4.82 -6.75
C ASP A 124 22.41 6.27 -6.29
N ILE A 125 23.48 7.02 -6.05
CA ILE A 125 23.42 8.47 -5.78
C ILE A 125 24.47 9.15 -6.66
N LYS A 126 24.03 9.96 -7.62
CA LYS A 126 24.93 10.60 -8.59
C LYS A 126 24.55 12.06 -8.83
N PRO A 127 25.42 12.86 -9.47
CA PRO A 127 25.09 14.22 -9.87
C PRO A 127 23.77 14.29 -10.64
N ALA A 128 22.89 15.20 -10.25
CA ALA A 128 21.65 15.46 -10.98
C ALA A 128 21.98 15.97 -12.39
N GLN A 129 21.15 15.56 -13.35
CA GLN A 129 21.31 15.98 -14.74
C GLN A 129 20.71 17.37 -14.94
N ASP A 130 21.48 18.26 -15.57
CA ASP A 130 20.98 19.59 -15.92
C ASP A 130 19.74 19.51 -16.82
N LYS A 131 18.82 20.46 -16.62
CA LYS A 131 17.59 20.61 -17.42
C LYS A 131 16.66 19.38 -17.43
N THR A 132 16.81 18.48 -16.47
CA THR A 132 15.95 17.31 -16.29
C THR A 132 14.82 17.60 -15.32
N LYS A 133 13.60 17.13 -15.63
CA LYS A 133 12.47 17.16 -14.70
C LYS A 133 12.46 15.89 -13.85
N TYR A 134 12.15 16.05 -12.57
CA TYR A 134 12.09 14.98 -11.58
C TYR A 134 10.77 15.04 -10.80
N PRO A 135 10.24 13.90 -10.31
CA PRO A 135 10.76 12.54 -10.50
C PRO A 135 10.63 12.06 -11.95
N LYS A 136 11.45 11.09 -12.35
CA LYS A 136 11.35 10.47 -13.68
C LYS A 136 11.52 8.96 -13.61
N VAL A 137 10.69 8.23 -14.34
CA VAL A 137 10.87 6.79 -14.55
C VAL A 137 11.98 6.59 -15.59
N ILE A 138 13.02 5.85 -15.22
CA ILE A 138 14.19 5.58 -16.07
C ILE A 138 14.28 4.10 -16.50
N GLY A 139 13.48 3.23 -15.89
CA GLY A 139 13.42 1.80 -16.17
C GLY A 139 12.08 1.21 -15.73
N ARG A 140 11.63 0.17 -16.42
CA ARG A 140 10.41 -0.57 -16.06
C ARG A 140 10.48 -2.01 -16.55
N PHE A 141 9.77 -2.89 -15.85
CA PHE A 141 9.53 -4.27 -16.28
C PHE A 141 8.19 -4.73 -15.72
N GLY A 142 7.47 -5.53 -16.50
CA GLY A 142 6.18 -6.09 -16.13
C GLY A 142 5.06 -5.05 -16.06
N ASP A 143 3.87 -5.53 -16.37
CA ASP A 143 2.65 -4.75 -16.20
C ASP A 143 2.24 -4.79 -14.72
N ALA A 144 1.75 -3.65 -14.21
CA ALA A 144 1.13 -3.62 -12.90
C ALA A 144 -0.28 -4.22 -13.02
N PRO A 145 -0.81 -4.86 -11.97
CA PRO A 145 -2.22 -5.24 -11.95
C PRO A 145 -3.11 -3.99 -12.04
N GLU A 146 -4.39 -4.17 -12.33
CA GLU A 146 -5.37 -3.13 -12.10
C GLU A 146 -5.47 -2.83 -10.59
N GLN A 147 -5.59 -1.55 -10.22
CA GLN A 147 -5.59 -1.12 -8.81
C GLN A 147 -6.83 -1.60 -8.08
N TYR A 148 -8.02 -1.44 -8.67
CA TYR A 148 -9.28 -1.90 -8.09
C TYR A 148 -10.09 -2.58 -9.19
N PRO A 149 -9.84 -3.87 -9.49
CA PRO A 149 -10.61 -4.58 -10.49
C PRO A 149 -12.07 -4.66 -10.04
N GLU A 150 -13.01 -4.52 -10.97
CA GLU A 150 -14.43 -4.72 -10.68
C GLU A 150 -14.63 -6.12 -10.09
N ILE A 151 -15.20 -6.18 -8.88
CA ILE A 151 -15.68 -7.44 -8.31
C ILE A 151 -16.84 -7.87 -9.20
N LYS A 152 -16.65 -8.97 -9.95
CA LYS A 152 -17.76 -9.55 -10.70
C LYS A 152 -18.75 -10.13 -9.69
N ASP A 153 -20.02 -9.78 -9.84
CA ASP A 153 -21.15 -10.23 -9.00
C ASP A 153 -21.32 -11.76 -8.89
N ASP A 154 -20.46 -12.56 -9.53
CA ASP A 154 -20.48 -14.02 -9.43
C ASP A 154 -19.93 -14.53 -8.08
N ASP A 155 -19.27 -13.69 -7.29
CA ASP A 155 -18.87 -14.00 -5.91
C ASP A 155 -19.91 -13.50 -4.90
N GLU A 156 -21.13 -14.02 -5.01
CA GLU A 156 -22.24 -13.89 -4.05
C GLU A 156 -21.96 -14.68 -2.73
N GLU A 157 -20.69 -14.76 -2.32
CA GLU A 157 -20.20 -15.60 -1.20
C GLU A 157 -19.79 -14.75 0.02
N PHE A 158 -20.40 -13.58 0.22
CA PHE A 158 -20.32 -12.84 1.49
C PHE A 158 -21.28 -13.37 2.57
N TYR A 159 -22.08 -14.38 2.22
CA TYR A 159 -22.71 -15.23 3.20
C TYR A 159 -21.72 -16.35 3.49
N PHE A 160 -21.26 -16.47 4.74
CA PHE A 160 -20.71 -17.74 5.19
C PHE A 160 -21.79 -18.80 4.93
N ASP A 161 -21.61 -19.61 3.89
CA ASP A 161 -22.60 -20.60 3.47
C ASP A 161 -22.87 -21.61 4.60
N ASP A 162 -21.98 -21.72 5.59
CA ASP A 162 -22.11 -22.55 6.79
C ASP A 162 -22.67 -21.82 8.03
N CYS A 163 -22.98 -20.51 7.95
CA CYS A 163 -23.56 -19.78 9.09
C CYS A 163 -25.07 -20.09 9.19
N ALA A 164 -25.47 -20.74 10.28
CA ALA A 164 -26.85 -21.11 10.54
C ALA A 164 -27.80 -19.90 10.55
N ILE A 165 -27.31 -18.72 10.99
CA ILE A 165 -28.08 -17.46 10.94
C ILE A 165 -28.31 -17.04 9.48
N CYS A 166 -27.25 -17.01 8.67
CA CYS A 166 -27.31 -16.61 7.26
C CYS A 166 -28.23 -17.54 6.45
N GLN A 167 -28.13 -18.86 6.66
CA GLN A 167 -29.01 -19.84 6.04
C GLN A 167 -30.48 -19.64 6.45
N GLY A 168 -30.73 -19.39 7.74
CA GLY A 168 -32.07 -19.15 8.25
C GLY A 168 -32.70 -17.87 7.69
N MET A 169 -31.92 -16.80 7.56
CA MET A 169 -32.37 -15.54 6.97
C MET A 169 -32.68 -15.68 5.47
N ARG A 170 -31.79 -16.33 4.70
CA ARG A 170 -32.00 -16.62 3.26
C ARG A 170 -33.26 -17.46 3.03
N GLN A 171 -33.53 -18.45 3.88
CA GLN A 171 -34.73 -19.28 3.76
C GLN A 171 -36.00 -18.47 4.05
N ALA A 172 -35.99 -17.63 5.09
CA ALA A 172 -37.13 -16.79 5.44
C ALA A 172 -37.43 -15.76 4.33
N GLU A 173 -36.40 -15.19 3.72
CA GLU A 173 -36.52 -14.30 2.57
C GLU A 173 -37.13 -15.01 1.34
N LYS A 174 -36.65 -16.21 1.00
CA LYS A 174 -37.24 -17.05 -0.07
C LYS A 174 -38.71 -17.40 0.21
N GLU A 175 -39.09 -17.53 1.46
CA GLU A 175 -40.46 -17.80 1.89
C GLU A 175 -41.32 -16.53 2.05
N GLY A 176 -40.75 -15.33 1.83
CA GLY A 176 -41.44 -14.05 2.03
C GLY A 176 -41.88 -13.81 3.48
N LYS A 177 -41.16 -14.40 4.44
CA LYS A 177 -41.51 -14.41 5.86
C LYS A 177 -40.49 -13.62 6.68
N THR A 178 -40.98 -12.89 7.68
CA THR A 178 -40.14 -12.34 8.74
C THR A 178 -39.93 -13.37 9.84
N LEU A 179 -38.69 -13.61 10.24
CA LEU A 179 -38.36 -14.50 11.35
C LEU A 179 -38.91 -13.94 12.68
N SER A 180 -39.51 -14.81 13.49
CA SER A 180 -39.91 -14.48 14.85
C SER A 180 -38.69 -14.40 15.78
N LEU A 181 -38.85 -13.76 16.94
CA LEU A 181 -37.81 -13.73 17.98
C LEU A 181 -37.40 -15.13 18.46
N GLU A 182 -38.32 -16.09 18.44
CA GLU A 182 -38.06 -17.47 18.86
C GLU A 182 -37.23 -18.21 17.79
N GLU A 183 -37.55 -17.99 16.52
CA GLU A 183 -36.81 -18.55 15.39
C GLU A 183 -35.39 -17.99 15.32
N LEU A 184 -35.23 -16.68 15.51
CA LEU A 184 -33.91 -16.03 15.61
C LEU A 184 -33.09 -16.61 16.76
N LYS A 185 -33.67 -16.74 17.96
CA LYS A 185 -32.98 -17.33 19.12
C LYS A 185 -32.51 -18.76 18.84
N SER A 186 -33.35 -19.57 18.19
CA SER A 186 -32.98 -20.94 17.82
C SER A 186 -31.79 -20.97 16.84
N LEU A 187 -31.75 -20.06 15.86
CA LEU A 187 -30.64 -19.96 14.92
C LEU A 187 -29.33 -19.53 15.60
N PHE A 188 -29.40 -18.58 16.56
CA PHE A 188 -28.24 -18.16 17.36
C PHE A 188 -27.69 -19.31 18.23
N GLU A 189 -28.57 -20.08 18.87
CA GLU A 189 -28.16 -21.24 19.67
C GLU A 189 -27.51 -22.34 18.81
N LYS A 190 -27.98 -22.54 17.58
CA LYS A 190 -27.38 -23.49 16.63
C LYS A 190 -25.98 -23.03 16.21
N GLN A 191 -25.82 -21.76 15.87
CA GLN A 191 -24.52 -21.20 15.50
C GLN A 191 -23.50 -21.32 16.64
N ASN A 192 -23.91 -21.06 17.88
CA ASN A 192 -23.04 -21.16 19.05
C ASN A 192 -22.61 -22.60 19.39
N LYS A 193 -23.27 -23.62 18.83
CA LYS A 193 -22.87 -25.04 18.97
C LYS A 193 -21.96 -25.52 17.84
N GLN A 194 -21.85 -24.75 16.75
CA GLN A 194 -21.00 -25.06 15.60
C GLN A 194 -19.59 -24.43 15.73
N ASN A 195 -19.39 -23.53 16.69
CA ASN A 195 -18.10 -22.99 17.13
C ASN A 195 -17.59 -23.74 18.38
#